data_AF-A0A2V8LJ67-F1
#
_entry.id   AF-A0A2V8LJ67-F1
#
_cell.length_a   1.000
_cell.length_b   1.000
_cell.length_c   1.000
_cell.angle_alpha   90.00
_cell.angle_beta   90.00
_cell.angle_gamma   90.00
#
_symmetry.space_group_name_H-M   'P 1'
#
loop_
_entity.id
_entity.type
_entity.pdbx_description
1 polymer ?
#
loop_
_entity_poly.entity_id
_entity_poly.type
_entity_poly.pdbx_seq_one_letter_code
_entity_poly.pdbx_strand_id
1 'polypeptide(L)'
;MLETAMEKLRVASNPRPGSVTGVAVGCSIALLAIFSAPARSQPAGDPAKSQMQEMNRREIQLNNLGEQGRANDPKRTQAMMEQVTEDFQRILTLHNQIVRSIAANQSLGYQFISDATGEIRRRAARLQSSLKLQKPDTATENQARETDFKSMATNDELILLCKQIESFVRNPIIEKPGTIDAQQLEKARKDLWSVVEISDAIRKRVDKLRP
;
A
#
# COMPACT_ATOMS: atom_id res chain seq x y z
N MET A 1 -9.54 8.90 0.27
CA MET A 1 -9.04 10.02 1.10
C MET A 1 -7.63 10.48 0.70
N LEU A 2 -6.74 9.60 0.21
CA LEU A 2 -5.46 10.02 -0.41
C LEU A 2 -5.65 10.73 -1.78
N GLU A 3 -6.61 10.28 -2.58
CA GLU A 3 -7.07 10.96 -3.81
C GLU A 3 -7.50 12.42 -3.55
N THR A 4 -8.21 12.65 -2.45
CA THR A 4 -8.76 13.97 -2.09
C THR A 4 -7.66 14.98 -1.75
N ALA A 5 -6.51 14.52 -1.23
CA ALA A 5 -5.39 15.39 -0.88
C ALA A 5 -4.53 15.75 -2.10
N MET A 6 -4.40 14.85 -3.07
CA MET A 6 -3.66 15.13 -4.31
C MET A 6 -4.47 15.99 -5.30
N GLU A 7 -5.80 15.88 -5.29
CA GLU A 7 -6.67 16.72 -6.14
C GLU A 7 -6.63 18.20 -5.73
N LYS A 8 -6.49 18.49 -4.42
CA LYS A 8 -6.40 19.89 -3.94
C LYS A 8 -5.12 20.61 -4.35
N LEU A 9 -4.05 19.89 -4.69
CA LEU A 9 -2.81 20.48 -5.19
C LEU A 9 -2.85 20.73 -6.71
N ARG A 10 -3.75 20.06 -7.45
CA ARG A 10 -3.93 20.24 -8.90
C ARG A 10 -4.81 21.45 -9.25
N VAL A 11 -5.76 21.80 -8.37
CA VAL A 11 -6.75 22.88 -8.61
C VAL A 11 -6.15 24.29 -8.43
N ALA A 12 -4.97 24.43 -7.83
CA ALA A 12 -4.36 25.73 -7.53
C ALA A 12 -3.67 26.44 -8.71
N SER A 13 -3.65 25.85 -9.91
CA SER A 13 -2.97 26.43 -11.07
C SER A 13 -3.81 26.41 -12.35
N ASN A 14 -4.88 27.21 -12.42
CA ASN A 14 -5.23 27.90 -13.66
C ASN A 14 -6.29 29.00 -13.45
N PRO A 15 -6.15 30.19 -14.08
CA PRO A 15 -7.12 31.27 -13.96
C PRO A 15 -8.35 31.03 -14.83
N ARG A 16 -9.52 31.38 -14.30
CA ARG A 16 -10.79 31.49 -15.06
C ARG A 16 -10.77 32.74 -15.93
N PRO A 17 -11.49 32.72 -17.06
CA PRO A 17 -12.44 33.81 -17.26
C PRO A 17 -13.78 33.38 -17.88
N GLY A 18 -14.86 33.91 -17.28
CA GLY A 18 -16.10 34.34 -17.94
C GLY A 18 -16.99 33.27 -18.58
N SER A 19 -18.29 33.47 -18.80
CA SER A 19 -19.20 34.54 -18.47
C SER A 19 -20.62 33.98 -18.62
N VAL A 20 -21.46 34.34 -17.65
CA VAL A 20 -22.91 34.60 -17.67
C VAL A 20 -23.81 34.22 -18.86
N THR A 21 -24.98 33.72 -18.43
CA THR A 21 -26.37 33.96 -18.90
C THR A 21 -26.90 33.27 -20.16
N GLY A 22 -27.99 32.52 -19.94
CA GLY A 22 -28.95 32.09 -20.95
C GLY A 22 -30.26 31.66 -20.28
N VAL A 23 -31.24 32.56 -20.32
CA VAL A 23 -32.62 32.45 -19.83
C VAL A 23 -33.43 31.49 -20.71
N ALA A 24 -34.43 30.78 -20.15
CA ALA A 24 -35.84 30.83 -20.59
C ALA A 24 -36.66 29.56 -20.26
N VAL A 25 -37.82 29.81 -19.61
CA VAL A 25 -39.18 29.32 -19.99
C VAL A 25 -39.32 27.79 -20.14
N GLY A 26 -40.00 27.06 -19.26
CA GLY A 26 -41.38 27.26 -18.80
C GLY A 26 -42.28 26.24 -19.50
N CYS A 27 -42.82 25.25 -18.78
CA CYS A 27 -44.15 24.67 -19.01
C CYS A 27 -44.45 23.55 -18.00
N SER A 28 -45.57 23.73 -17.30
CA SER A 28 -46.19 22.79 -16.36
C SER A 28 -46.67 21.52 -17.07
N ILE A 29 -46.23 20.34 -16.61
CA ILE A 29 -46.88 19.06 -16.93
C ILE A 29 -46.89 18.15 -15.70
N ALA A 30 -48.12 17.84 -15.27
CA ALA A 30 -48.60 16.63 -14.61
C ALA A 30 -47.77 15.97 -13.50
N LEU A 31 -48.33 16.02 -12.28
CA LEU A 31 -48.11 15.04 -11.22
C LEU A 31 -48.47 13.63 -11.72
N LEU A 32 -47.45 12.83 -12.04
CA LEU A 32 -47.54 11.38 -12.16
C LEU A 32 -46.74 10.77 -11.01
N ALA A 33 -47.46 10.08 -10.13
CA ALA A 33 -46.91 9.30 -9.04
C ALA A 33 -46.03 8.17 -9.60
N ILE A 34 -44.71 8.29 -9.41
CA ILE A 34 -43.75 7.22 -9.65
C ILE A 34 -43.41 6.61 -8.29
N PHE A 35 -43.75 5.33 -8.14
CA PHE A 35 -43.32 4.45 -7.07
C PHE A 35 -41.80 4.60 -6.83
N SER A 36 -41.43 5.25 -5.73
CA SER A 36 -40.06 5.17 -5.21
C SER A 36 -39.91 3.82 -4.53
N ALA A 37 -39.30 2.87 -5.24
CA ALA A 37 -38.76 1.67 -4.62
C ALA A 37 -37.78 2.10 -3.50
N PRO A 38 -37.78 1.47 -2.32
CA PRO A 38 -36.73 1.72 -1.36
C PRO A 38 -35.42 1.27 -1.99
N ALA A 39 -34.53 2.23 -2.26
CA ALA A 39 -33.14 1.96 -2.51
C ALA A 39 -32.63 1.15 -1.32
N ARG A 40 -32.41 -0.14 -1.54
CA ARG A 40 -31.82 -1.05 -0.58
C ARG A 40 -30.40 -0.54 -0.37
N SER A 41 -30.22 0.22 0.71
CA SER A 41 -28.92 0.57 1.27
C SER A 41 -28.17 -0.74 1.50
N GLN A 42 -27.23 -1.05 0.60
CA GLN A 42 -26.28 -2.10 0.84
C GLN A 42 -25.51 -1.70 2.11
N PRO A 43 -25.46 -2.56 3.15
CA PRO A 43 -24.64 -2.26 4.30
C PRO A 43 -23.21 -2.11 3.77
N ALA A 44 -22.62 -0.93 4.00
CA ALA A 44 -21.22 -0.70 3.73
C ALA A 44 -20.44 -1.74 4.55
N GLY A 45 -20.07 -2.84 3.89
CA GLY A 45 -19.25 -3.87 4.48
C GLY A 45 -17.96 -3.22 4.94
N ASP A 46 -17.58 -3.48 6.18
CA ASP A 46 -16.33 -3.05 6.76
C ASP A 46 -15.19 -3.34 5.76
N PRO A 47 -14.47 -2.32 5.25
CA PRO A 47 -13.44 -2.50 4.24
C PRO A 47 -12.31 -3.42 4.73
N ALA A 48 -12.15 -3.60 6.05
CA ALA A 48 -11.23 -4.58 6.60
C ALA A 48 -11.70 -6.03 6.38
N LYS A 49 -13.02 -6.29 6.43
CA LYS A 49 -13.59 -7.62 6.22
C LYS A 49 -13.56 -8.05 4.77
N SER A 50 -13.85 -7.14 3.84
CA SER A 50 -13.74 -7.44 2.40
C SER A 50 -12.29 -7.68 1.98
N GLN A 51 -11.34 -6.92 2.54
CA GLN A 51 -9.92 -7.12 2.30
C GLN A 51 -9.42 -8.45 2.91
N MET A 52 -9.99 -8.90 4.03
CA MET A 52 -9.67 -10.18 4.65
C MET A 52 -10.23 -11.38 3.87
N GLN A 53 -11.45 -11.29 3.34
CA GLN A 53 -12.01 -12.31 2.44
C GLN A 53 -11.22 -12.43 1.14
N GLU A 54 -10.78 -11.29 0.59
CA GLU A 54 -9.93 -11.26 -0.59
C GLU A 54 -8.56 -11.90 -0.29
N MET A 55 -7.96 -11.60 0.86
CA MET A 55 -6.69 -12.21 1.30
C MET A 55 -6.78 -13.74 1.48
N ASN A 56 -7.88 -14.26 2.02
CA ASN A 56 -8.10 -15.71 2.13
C ASN A 56 -8.23 -16.37 0.74
N ARG A 57 -8.88 -15.69 -0.22
CA ARG A 57 -8.95 -16.18 -1.60
C ARG A 57 -7.57 -16.24 -2.27
N ARG A 58 -6.69 -15.30 -1.93
CA ARG A 58 -5.31 -15.23 -2.43
C ARG A 58 -4.42 -16.37 -1.92
N GLU A 59 -4.67 -16.82 -0.70
CA GLU A 59 -3.98 -17.94 -0.03
C GLU A 59 -4.11 -19.25 -0.83
N ILE A 60 -5.35 -19.59 -1.23
CA ILE A 60 -5.66 -20.82 -1.96
C ILE A 60 -4.95 -20.87 -3.32
N GLN A 61 -4.80 -19.72 -3.97
CA GLN A 61 -4.21 -19.62 -5.31
C GLN A 61 -2.69 -19.72 -5.30
N LEU A 62 -2.02 -19.17 -4.28
CA LEU A 62 -0.57 -19.29 -4.13
C LEU A 62 -0.14 -20.72 -3.78
N ASN A 63 -0.98 -21.46 -3.05
CA ASN A 63 -0.70 -22.84 -2.70
C ASN A 63 -0.64 -23.77 -3.94
N ASN A 64 -1.46 -23.50 -4.96
CA ASN A 64 -1.53 -24.30 -6.18
C ASN A 64 -0.36 -24.06 -7.15
N LEU A 65 0.40 -22.97 -7.00
CA LEU A 65 1.50 -22.62 -7.90
C LEU A 65 2.85 -23.24 -7.49
N GLY A 66 2.94 -23.89 -6.32
CA GLY A 66 4.20 -24.34 -5.73
C GLY A 66 4.46 -25.85 -5.68
N GLU A 67 3.51 -26.70 -6.06
CA GLU A 67 3.56 -28.14 -5.77
C GLU A 67 4.00 -29.00 -6.97
N GLN A 68 5.30 -29.02 -7.23
CA GLN A 68 5.97 -30.24 -7.72
C GLN A 68 7.28 -30.43 -6.95
N GLY A 69 7.29 -31.40 -6.03
CA GLY A 69 8.53 -31.99 -5.51
C GLY A 69 8.98 -31.54 -4.13
N ARG A 70 8.18 -31.81 -3.09
CA ARG A 70 8.60 -32.20 -1.73
C ARG A 70 7.33 -32.56 -0.97
N ALA A 71 7.37 -33.57 -0.09
CA ALA A 71 6.24 -33.90 0.75
C ALA A 71 5.83 -32.64 1.54
N ASN A 72 4.77 -31.97 1.10
CA ASN A 72 4.21 -30.80 1.75
C ASN A 72 3.54 -31.29 3.03
N ASP A 73 4.23 -31.12 4.16
CA ASP A 73 3.58 -31.20 5.45
C ASP A 73 2.55 -30.05 5.50
N PRO A 74 1.24 -30.35 5.47
CA PRO A 74 0.21 -29.32 5.41
C PRO A 74 0.30 -28.35 6.58
N LYS A 75 0.76 -28.80 7.74
CA LYS A 75 0.96 -27.95 8.93
C LYS A 75 2.07 -26.92 8.71
N ARG A 76 3.15 -27.31 8.04
CA ARG A 76 4.26 -26.42 7.72
C ARG A 76 3.84 -25.36 6.70
N THR A 77 3.09 -25.76 5.68
CA THR A 77 2.55 -24.83 4.67
C THR A 77 1.57 -23.85 5.31
N GLN A 78 0.67 -24.34 6.17
CA GLN A 78 -0.26 -23.49 6.91
C GLN A 78 0.46 -22.48 7.81
N ALA A 79 1.43 -22.93 8.62
CA ALA A 79 2.20 -22.03 9.48
C ALA A 79 2.96 -20.96 8.69
N MET A 80 3.47 -21.30 7.50
CA MET A 80 4.10 -20.32 6.61
C MET A 80 3.09 -19.28 6.11
N MET A 81 1.88 -19.69 5.74
CA MET A 81 0.82 -18.77 5.28
C MET A 81 0.29 -17.87 6.40
N GLU A 82 0.14 -18.39 7.61
CA GLU A 82 -0.20 -17.60 8.80
C GLU A 82 0.85 -16.51 9.05
N GLN A 83 2.14 -16.86 8.95
CA GLN A 83 3.23 -15.89 9.10
C GLN A 83 3.22 -14.82 7.99
N VAL A 84 3.00 -15.22 6.73
CA VAL A 84 2.87 -14.27 5.61
C VAL A 84 1.72 -13.31 5.87
N THR A 85 0.57 -13.82 6.31
CA THR A 85 -0.61 -13.03 6.64
C THR A 85 -0.33 -12.03 7.75
N GLU A 86 0.29 -12.48 8.85
CA GLU A 86 0.65 -11.63 9.98
C GLU A 86 1.62 -10.51 9.54
N ASP A 87 2.64 -10.86 8.75
CA ASP A 87 3.63 -9.91 8.27
C ASP A 87 3.00 -8.82 7.40
N PHE A 88 2.10 -9.20 6.48
CA PHE A 88 1.35 -8.24 5.67
C PHE A 88 0.47 -7.32 6.52
N GLN A 89 -0.33 -7.89 7.42
CA GLN A 89 -1.25 -7.12 8.27
C GLN A 89 -0.51 -6.11 9.12
N ARG A 90 0.63 -6.51 9.68
CA ARG A 90 1.40 -5.65 10.55
C ARG A 90 2.11 -4.53 9.77
N ILE A 91 2.66 -4.81 8.59
CA ILE A 91 3.21 -3.78 7.68
C ILE A 91 2.12 -2.76 7.33
N LEU A 92 0.93 -3.21 6.94
CA LEU A 92 -0.19 -2.33 6.58
C LEU A 92 -0.68 -1.50 7.78
N THR A 93 -0.68 -2.08 8.98
CA THR A 93 -1.02 -1.36 10.21
C THR A 93 -0.05 -0.21 10.47
N LEU A 94 1.26 -0.48 10.40
CA LEU A 94 2.31 0.53 10.60
C LEU A 94 2.28 1.60 9.49
N HIS A 95 2.08 1.19 8.23
CA HIS A 95 1.87 2.10 7.10
C HIS A 95 0.72 3.07 7.39
N ASN A 96 -0.44 2.55 7.82
CA ASN A 96 -1.61 3.38 8.11
C ASN A 96 -1.37 4.34 9.28
N GLN A 97 -0.65 3.92 10.32
CA GLN A 97 -0.28 4.79 11.43
C GLN A 97 0.59 5.96 10.95
N ILE A 98 1.63 5.67 10.17
CA ILE A 98 2.53 6.68 9.60
C ILE A 98 1.76 7.66 8.70
N VAL A 99 0.97 7.14 7.75
CA VAL A 99 0.18 7.97 6.83
C VAL A 99 -0.78 8.89 7.58
N ARG A 100 -1.46 8.39 8.62
CA ARG A 100 -2.39 9.19 9.42
C ARG A 100 -1.67 10.31 10.17
N SER A 101 -0.53 10.03 10.80
CA SER A 101 0.23 11.05 11.50
C SER A 101 0.77 12.12 10.57
N ILE A 102 1.27 11.73 9.38
CA ILE A 102 1.72 12.68 8.35
C ILE A 102 0.53 13.53 7.86
N ALA A 103 -0.60 12.92 7.54
CA ALA A 103 -1.79 13.63 7.06
C ALA A 103 -2.37 14.59 8.12
N ALA A 104 -2.20 14.29 9.41
CA ALA A 104 -2.58 15.15 10.51
C ALA A 104 -1.53 16.23 10.84
N ASN A 105 -0.43 16.32 10.09
CA ASN A 105 0.73 17.16 10.39
C ASN A 105 1.27 16.95 11.82
N GLN A 106 1.14 15.74 12.34
CA GLN A 106 1.61 15.38 13.67
C GLN A 106 3.12 15.10 13.61
N SER A 107 3.88 15.68 14.55
CA SER A 107 5.28 15.31 14.74
C SER A 107 5.39 13.86 15.22
N LEU A 108 6.07 13.02 14.45
CA LEU A 108 6.39 11.64 14.82
C LEU A 108 7.69 11.64 15.64
N GLY A 109 7.64 11.11 16.85
CA GLY A 109 8.83 10.97 17.69
C GLY A 109 9.83 9.96 17.09
N TYR A 110 11.14 10.23 17.24
CA TYR A 110 12.19 9.37 16.69
C TYR A 110 12.12 7.92 17.19
N GLN A 111 11.68 7.71 18.43
CA GLN A 111 11.49 6.36 18.96
C GLN A 111 10.43 5.57 18.17
N PHE A 112 9.27 6.19 17.92
CA PHE A 112 8.22 5.56 17.12
C PHE A 112 8.70 5.28 15.70
N ILE A 113 9.41 6.23 15.07
CA ILE A 113 9.91 6.05 13.71
C ILE A 113 10.91 4.89 13.65
N SER A 114 11.84 4.81 14.60
CA SER A 114 12.82 3.73 14.68
C SER A 114 12.15 2.37 14.85
N ASP A 115 11.21 2.25 15.79
CA ASP A 115 10.50 1.00 16.06
C ASP A 115 9.66 0.56 14.86
N ALA A 116 8.87 1.48 14.29
CA ALA A 116 8.00 1.19 13.16
C ALA A 116 8.79 0.78 11.92
N THR A 117 9.83 1.53 11.55
CA THR A 117 10.66 1.21 10.37
C THR A 117 11.50 -0.05 10.60
N GLY A 118 11.98 -0.28 11.83
CA GLY A 118 12.66 -1.52 12.19
C GLY A 118 11.76 -2.75 12.12
N GLU A 119 10.48 -2.63 12.47
CA GLU A 119 9.51 -3.72 12.33
C GLU A 119 9.12 -3.95 10.87
N ILE A 120 8.82 -2.89 10.10
CA ILE A 120 8.53 -2.99 8.66
C ILE A 120 9.67 -3.70 7.93
N ARG A 121 10.94 -3.30 8.19
CA ARG A 121 12.12 -3.93 7.59
C ARG A 121 12.16 -5.44 7.84
N ARG A 122 12.01 -5.85 9.10
CA ARG A 122 12.09 -7.27 9.49
C ARG A 122 11.01 -8.11 8.83
N ARG A 123 9.78 -7.60 8.79
CA ARG A 123 8.63 -8.30 8.20
C ARG A 123 8.72 -8.33 6.67
N ALA A 124 9.12 -7.24 6.04
CA ALA A 124 9.33 -7.19 4.59
C ALA A 124 10.44 -8.15 4.13
N ALA A 125 11.56 -8.22 4.84
CA ALA A 125 12.63 -9.19 4.55
C ALA A 125 12.17 -10.65 4.70
N ARG A 126 11.30 -10.92 5.68
CA ARG A 126 10.71 -12.25 5.86
C ARG A 126 9.71 -12.60 4.75
N LEU A 127 8.91 -11.63 4.30
CA LEU A 127 8.04 -11.79 3.13
C LEU A 127 8.84 -12.10 1.87
N GLN A 128 10.00 -11.44 1.65
CA GLN A 128 10.87 -11.78 0.50
C GLN A 128 11.28 -13.26 0.52
N SER A 129 11.70 -13.73 1.69
CA SER A 129 12.14 -15.11 1.88
C SER A 129 10.97 -16.10 1.70
N SER A 130 9.81 -15.80 2.30
CA SER A 130 8.63 -16.67 2.28
C SER A 130 8.00 -16.76 0.90
N LEU A 131 8.01 -15.66 0.14
CA LEU A 131 7.47 -15.57 -1.22
C LEU A 131 8.50 -15.93 -2.31
N LYS A 132 9.71 -16.36 -1.91
CA LYS A 132 10.83 -16.68 -2.82
C LYS A 132 11.18 -15.53 -3.79
N LEU A 133 11.00 -14.30 -3.35
CA LEU A 133 11.39 -13.09 -4.07
C LEU A 133 12.88 -12.84 -3.82
N GLN A 134 13.75 -13.42 -4.66
CA GLN A 134 15.20 -13.23 -4.58
C GLN A 134 15.59 -11.75 -4.69
N LYS A 135 16.78 -11.38 -4.18
CA LYS A 135 17.28 -10.01 -4.32
C LYS A 135 17.42 -9.65 -5.82
N PRO A 136 17.03 -8.44 -6.26
CA PRO A 136 17.26 -8.02 -7.64
C PRO A 136 18.76 -7.96 -7.94
N ASP A 137 19.15 -8.34 -9.16
CA ASP A 137 20.52 -8.20 -9.68
C ASP A 137 20.83 -6.73 -10.02
N THR A 138 20.80 -5.84 -9.03
CA THR A 138 21.07 -4.40 -9.24
C THR A 138 22.17 -3.90 -8.31
N ALA A 139 23.41 -4.31 -8.59
CA ALA A 139 24.60 -3.78 -7.92
C ALA A 139 24.78 -2.26 -8.13
N THR A 140 24.33 -1.72 -9.27
CA THR A 140 24.52 -0.31 -9.65
C THR A 140 23.49 0.66 -9.04
N GLU A 141 22.31 0.17 -8.66
CA GLU A 141 21.20 1.02 -8.17
C GLU A 141 21.34 1.39 -6.69
N ASN A 142 22.15 0.64 -5.94
CA ASN A 142 22.37 0.80 -4.50
C ASN A 142 23.08 2.13 -4.14
N GLN A 143 24.11 2.50 -4.91
CA GLN A 143 24.90 3.70 -4.60
C GLN A 143 24.15 5.00 -4.90
N ALA A 144 23.38 5.05 -6.00
CA ALA A 144 22.60 6.24 -6.35
C ALA A 144 21.53 6.55 -5.27
N ARG A 145 20.83 5.51 -4.79
CA ARG A 145 19.78 5.64 -3.78
C ARG A 145 20.31 6.11 -2.42
N GLU A 146 21.45 5.61 -1.95
CA GLU A 146 22.03 6.05 -0.66
C GLU A 146 22.36 7.55 -0.63
N THR A 147 22.79 8.13 -1.75
CA THR A 147 23.06 9.57 -1.86
C THR A 147 21.79 10.42 -1.82
N ASP A 148 20.72 9.97 -2.48
CA ASP A 148 19.43 10.67 -2.49
C ASP A 148 18.75 10.70 -1.13
N PHE A 149 18.86 9.62 -0.34
CA PHE A 149 18.30 9.63 1.02
C PHE A 149 18.99 10.67 1.91
N LYS A 150 20.30 10.88 1.80
CA LYS A 150 21.06 11.73 2.74
C LYS A 150 20.52 13.16 2.87
N SER A 151 19.95 13.73 1.81
CA SER A 151 19.45 15.11 1.76
C SER A 151 17.96 15.27 2.11
N MET A 152 17.18 14.18 2.19
CA MET A 152 15.74 14.24 2.43
C MET A 152 15.39 14.51 3.90
N ALA A 153 14.30 15.25 4.12
CA ALA A 153 13.69 15.33 5.44
C ALA A 153 13.06 13.97 5.81
N THR A 154 13.07 13.60 7.10
CA THR A 154 12.56 12.30 7.56
C THR A 154 11.11 12.04 7.14
N ASN A 155 10.26 13.07 7.11
CA ASN A 155 8.88 12.93 6.64
C ASN A 155 8.81 12.57 5.15
N ASP A 156 9.69 13.12 4.31
CA ASP A 156 9.73 12.80 2.88
C ASP A 156 10.20 11.36 2.66
N GLU A 157 11.17 10.89 3.45
CA GLU A 157 11.60 9.48 3.43
C GLU A 157 10.46 8.54 3.86
N LEU A 158 9.68 8.91 4.88
CA LEU A 158 8.50 8.15 5.32
C LEU A 158 7.39 8.12 4.26
N ILE A 159 7.14 9.25 3.57
CA ILE A 159 6.21 9.30 2.45
C ILE A 159 6.66 8.35 1.34
N LEU A 160 7.96 8.35 1.01
CA LEU A 160 8.52 7.45 0.01
C LEU A 160 8.37 5.98 0.42
N LEU A 161 8.63 5.63 1.69
CA LEU A 161 8.37 4.30 2.23
C LEU A 161 6.91 3.89 2.06
N CYS A 162 5.98 4.78 2.43
CA CYS A 162 4.54 4.53 2.31
C CYS A 162 4.11 4.28 0.86
N LYS A 163 4.62 5.07 -0.09
CA LYS A 163 4.39 4.87 -1.53
C LYS A 163 4.92 3.52 -2.01
N GLN A 164 6.08 3.09 -1.51
CA GLN A 164 6.64 1.79 -1.89
C GLN A 164 5.81 0.62 -1.37
N ILE A 165 5.33 0.72 -0.12
CA ILE A 165 4.40 -0.26 0.46
C ILE A 165 3.11 -0.32 -0.35
N GLU A 166 2.54 0.83 -0.70
CA GLU A 166 1.32 0.93 -1.53
C GLU A 166 1.52 0.31 -2.92
N SER A 167 2.67 0.58 -3.55
CA SER A 167 3.08 -0.01 -4.84
C SER A 167 3.16 -1.53 -4.80
N PHE A 168 3.71 -2.09 -3.71
CA PHE A 168 3.82 -3.52 -3.51
C PHE A 168 2.44 -4.18 -3.34
N VAL A 169 1.59 -3.65 -2.47
CA VAL A 169 0.30 -4.28 -2.13
C VAL A 169 -0.74 -4.16 -3.24
N ARG A 170 -0.60 -3.17 -4.12
CA ARG A 170 -1.42 -3.01 -5.34
C ARG A 170 -0.87 -3.75 -6.56
N ASN A 171 0.24 -4.47 -6.42
CA ASN A 171 0.76 -5.25 -7.53
C ASN A 171 -0.24 -6.36 -7.91
N PRO A 172 -0.61 -6.56 -9.18
CA PRO A 172 -1.60 -7.55 -9.60
C PRO A 172 -1.30 -8.99 -9.15
N ILE A 173 -0.04 -9.41 -9.02
CA ILE A 173 0.25 -10.78 -8.53
C ILE A 173 -0.10 -10.94 -7.04
N ILE A 174 -0.09 -9.82 -6.30
CA ILE A 174 -0.41 -9.72 -4.87
C ILE A 174 -1.89 -9.42 -4.70
N GLU A 175 -2.47 -8.61 -5.60
CA GLU A 175 -3.87 -8.21 -5.57
C GLU A 175 -4.81 -9.29 -6.15
N LYS A 176 -4.38 -9.96 -7.22
CA LYS A 176 -5.13 -10.96 -8.01
C LYS A 176 -4.21 -12.13 -8.43
N PRO A 177 -3.92 -13.07 -7.51
CA PRO A 177 -3.08 -14.22 -7.78
C PRO A 177 -3.69 -15.10 -8.90
N GLY A 178 -2.82 -15.75 -9.67
CA GLY A 178 -3.20 -16.45 -10.90
C GLY A 178 -2.88 -15.68 -12.18
N THR A 179 -2.46 -14.42 -12.06
CA THR A 179 -1.77 -13.70 -13.15
C THR A 179 -0.27 -14.05 -13.10
N ILE A 180 0.19 -14.90 -14.02
CA ILE A 180 1.63 -15.13 -14.20
C ILE A 180 2.15 -14.07 -15.16
N ASP A 181 2.50 -12.91 -14.60
CA ASP A 181 3.20 -11.85 -15.32
C ASP A 181 4.58 -11.66 -14.69
N ALA A 182 5.62 -12.03 -15.44
CA ALA A 182 7.01 -11.93 -14.99
C ALA A 182 7.42 -10.48 -14.69
N GLN A 183 6.84 -9.49 -15.38
CA GLN A 183 7.09 -8.08 -15.10
C GLN A 183 6.48 -7.67 -13.76
N GLN A 184 5.28 -8.15 -13.46
CA GLN A 184 4.64 -7.87 -12.17
C GLN A 184 5.36 -8.58 -11.03
N LEU A 185 5.85 -9.81 -11.24
CA LEU A 185 6.71 -10.52 -10.28
C LEU A 185 8.00 -9.75 -9.98
N GLU A 186 8.69 -9.29 -11.02
CA GLU A 186 9.91 -8.49 -10.86
C GLU A 186 9.62 -7.15 -10.20
N LYS A 187 8.49 -6.51 -10.51
CA LYS A 187 8.05 -5.29 -9.84
C LYS A 187 7.81 -5.53 -8.35
N ALA A 188 7.08 -6.57 -7.97
CA ALA A 188 6.81 -6.90 -6.57
C ALA A 188 8.11 -7.19 -5.80
N ARG A 189 9.06 -7.87 -6.44
CA ARG A 189 10.40 -8.11 -5.90
C ARG A 189 11.15 -6.81 -5.64
N LYS A 190 11.22 -5.91 -6.64
CA LYS A 190 11.86 -4.59 -6.51
C LYS A 190 11.17 -3.72 -5.48
N ASP A 191 9.84 -3.77 -5.42
CA ASP A 191 9.07 -3.01 -4.44
C ASP A 191 9.42 -3.43 -3.02
N LEU A 192 9.34 -4.74 -2.73
CA LEU A 192 9.61 -5.26 -1.40
C LEU A 192 11.07 -5.08 -0.98
N TRP A 193 12.01 -5.18 -1.93
CA TRP A 193 13.41 -4.86 -1.68
C TRP A 193 13.61 -3.38 -1.33
N SER A 194 12.96 -2.48 -2.05
CA SER A 194 13.01 -1.05 -1.77
C SER A 194 12.42 -0.71 -0.39
N VAL A 195 11.33 -1.39 0.01
CA VAL A 195 10.76 -1.27 1.37
C VAL A 195 11.79 -1.63 2.44
N VAL A 196 12.56 -2.71 2.25
CA VAL A 196 13.61 -3.13 3.19
C VAL A 196 14.71 -2.08 3.30
N GLU A 197 15.23 -1.60 2.17
CA GLU A 197 16.33 -0.62 2.14
C GLU A 197 15.91 0.73 2.72
N ILE A 198 14.77 1.29 2.28
CA ILE A 198 14.25 2.58 2.77
C ILE A 198 14.02 2.51 4.29
N SER A 199 13.39 1.43 4.76
CA SER A 199 13.12 1.25 6.19
C SER A 199 14.41 1.18 7.01
N ASP A 200 15.44 0.50 6.50
CA ASP A 200 16.73 0.43 7.20
C ASP A 200 17.45 1.77 7.23
N ALA A 201 17.42 2.51 6.12
CA ALA A 201 18.03 3.83 6.00
C ALA A 201 17.39 4.83 6.97
N ILE A 202 16.05 4.90 7.00
CA ILE A 202 15.30 5.78 7.91
C ILE A 202 15.64 5.43 9.36
N ARG A 203 15.54 4.14 9.74
CA ARG A 203 15.85 3.68 11.09
C ARG A 203 17.26 4.11 11.53
N LYS A 204 18.27 3.79 10.72
CA LYS A 204 19.67 4.15 11.01
C LYS A 204 19.87 5.66 11.16
N ARG A 205 19.13 6.47 10.40
CA ARG A 205 19.19 7.93 10.51
C ARG A 205 18.57 8.41 11.81
N VAL A 206 17.35 8.00 12.12
CA VAL A 206 16.64 8.46 13.33
C VAL A 206 17.30 7.95 14.60
N ASP A 207 17.90 6.76 14.59
CA ASP A 207 18.68 6.21 15.71
C ASP A 207 19.90 7.09 16.05
N LYS A 208 20.51 7.72 15.05
CA LYS A 208 21.62 8.68 15.25
C LYS A 208 21.16 10.03 15.80
N LEU A 209 19.90 10.38 15.57
CA LEU A 209 19.29 11.64 16.03
C LEU A 209 18.62 11.49 17.39
N ARG A 210 18.53 10.26 17.91
CA ARG A 210 18.00 10.00 19.25
C ARG A 210 19.03 10.46 20.29
N PRO A 211 18.66 11.37 21.20
CA PRO A 211 19.52 11.80 22.30
C PRO A 211 19.79 10.68 23.30
#